data_AF-F4PMZ5-F1
#
_entry.id   AF-F4PMZ5-F1
#
_cell.length_a   1.000
_cell.length_b   1.000
_cell.length_c   1.000
_cell.angle_alpha   90.00
_cell.angle_beta   90.00
_cell.angle_gamma   90.00
#
_symmetry.space_group_name_H-M   'P 1'
#
loop_
_entity.id
_entity.type
_entity.pdbx_description
1 polymer ?
#
loop_
_entity_poly.entity_id
_entity_poly.type
_entity_poly.pdbx_seq_one_letter_code
_entity_poly.pdbx_strand_id
1 'polypeptide(L)'
;MTYDYKTHTAIDRCANRDCLSISTVKSEFDTTLAFNGLVMSYSAYCFPEPTSTWSCPTENENDSCGNPQSSNFFTSGFNFIYQETVSDSLFYVAQRDGNYYLIFRGTSNFVNDMEDLDFTGQTAFPDPNGNAKVSNGFHRAWKGGFTVAPPRYIYELRKPVMDALSYAGVDSNSGLTIVGHSFGGAMATLASIDFALSNDYGPITTYTYGSPRVGNEDFEVLFDTTVNIETSYRVVNYEDTIPHLPLPAFTLFGSDATYSHVSTEVWLYDYSDDQYQFPVYYECPMTEQPNCSTGSSVPWAQFDNMDSVMYYHRRYFAFDLLTFCSGWNSGLEELQHPTISLNITRHWIAGGYNYTNVVGTLTNEGPVDIVNPVFKSNPNIVPVAGVWGLTPSTVNGTIHWRLTPVNGVTPIIPPGSEYVFAFTNNSTATYSFTRIQ
;
A
#
# COMPACT_ATOMS: atom_id res chain seq x y z
N MET A 1 2.52 43.98 -31.17
CA MET A 1 2.02 42.65 -31.54
C MET A 1 2.04 41.81 -30.29
N THR A 2 0.92 41.80 -29.59
CA THR A 2 0.64 41.07 -28.36
C THR A 2 0.20 39.65 -28.73
N TYR A 3 0.84 38.64 -28.12
CA TYR A 3 0.44 37.23 -28.26
C TYR A 3 -0.63 36.91 -27.21
N ASP A 4 -1.75 36.38 -27.69
CA ASP A 4 -2.98 36.08 -26.95
C ASP A 4 -2.93 34.66 -26.37
N TYR A 5 -3.03 34.54 -25.05
CA TYR A 5 -3.19 33.26 -24.34
C TYR A 5 -4.67 32.89 -24.34
N LYS A 6 -5.09 31.99 -25.24
CA LYS A 6 -6.41 31.38 -25.17
C LYS A 6 -6.46 30.33 -24.06
N THR A 7 -7.08 30.72 -22.95
CA THR A 7 -7.62 29.85 -21.91
C THR A 7 -8.72 28.96 -22.50
N HIS A 8 -8.48 27.64 -22.58
CA HIS A 8 -9.55 26.66 -22.79
C HIS A 8 -10.16 26.32 -21.43
N THR A 9 -11.21 27.06 -21.06
CA THR A 9 -12.07 26.77 -19.92
C THR A 9 -12.94 25.55 -20.21
N ALA A 10 -12.96 24.60 -19.28
CA ALA A 10 -13.82 23.41 -19.25
C ALA A 10 -15.29 23.76 -18.93
N ILE A 11 -15.89 24.62 -19.74
CA ILE A 11 -17.33 24.96 -19.70
C ILE A 11 -17.79 24.96 -21.15
N ASP A 12 -18.19 23.79 -21.66
CA ASP A 12 -19.10 23.63 -22.82
C ASP A 12 -19.25 22.15 -23.22
N ARG A 13 -19.62 21.27 -22.27
CA ARG A 13 -20.09 19.90 -22.60
C ARG A 13 -21.48 19.61 -22.01
N CYS A 14 -22.42 20.53 -22.20
CA CYS A 14 -23.87 20.25 -22.09
C CYS A 14 -24.66 21.13 -23.06
N ALA A 15 -24.42 20.99 -24.37
CA ALA A 15 -25.27 21.60 -25.38
C ALA A 15 -25.56 20.60 -26.50
N ASN A 16 -26.81 20.11 -26.53
CA ASN A 16 -27.43 19.32 -27.60
C ASN A 16 -27.13 17.81 -27.67
N ARG A 17 -27.77 17.04 -26.78
CA ARG A 17 -28.77 15.98 -27.12
C ARG A 17 -29.11 15.19 -25.84
N ASP A 18 -30.38 15.22 -25.48
CA ASP A 18 -31.09 14.24 -24.63
C ASP A 18 -30.32 13.65 -23.44
N CYS A 19 -30.03 14.48 -22.43
CA CYS A 19 -29.97 13.98 -21.05
C CYS A 19 -31.40 13.64 -20.61
N LEU A 20 -31.85 12.44 -20.97
CA LEU A 20 -33.02 11.83 -20.34
C LEU A 20 -32.75 11.78 -18.84
N SER A 21 -33.63 12.41 -18.08
CA SER A 21 -33.66 12.43 -16.63
C SER A 21 -33.67 11.00 -16.08
N ILE A 22 -32.52 10.49 -15.68
CA ILE A 22 -32.43 9.44 -14.69
C ILE A 22 -32.29 10.18 -13.35
N SER A 23 -33.44 10.50 -12.76
CA SER A 23 -33.52 10.80 -11.33
C SER A 23 -33.48 9.47 -10.57
N THR A 24 -32.32 8.82 -10.51
CA THR A 24 -32.05 7.84 -9.47
C THR A 24 -31.37 8.60 -8.34
N VAL A 25 -32.00 8.57 -7.17
CA VAL A 25 -31.41 9.07 -5.93
C VAL A 25 -30.12 8.28 -5.73
N LYS A 26 -28.97 8.94 -5.83
CA LYS A 26 -27.69 8.35 -5.44
C LYS A 26 -27.82 7.78 -4.04
N SER A 27 -27.43 6.52 -3.84
CA SER A 27 -27.36 5.98 -2.48
C SER A 27 -26.37 6.82 -1.69
N GLU A 28 -26.77 7.21 -0.48
CA GLU A 28 -25.92 7.99 0.43
C GLU A 28 -24.68 7.16 0.79
N PHE A 29 -23.52 7.82 0.91
CA PHE A 29 -22.30 7.18 1.35
C PHE A 29 -22.48 6.53 2.74
N ASP A 30 -22.28 5.21 2.83
CA ASP A 30 -22.37 4.49 4.09
C ASP A 30 -21.05 4.63 4.87
N THR A 31 -21.02 5.61 5.78
CA THR A 31 -19.85 5.90 6.62
C THR A 31 -19.43 4.73 7.51
N THR A 32 -20.39 3.92 7.96
CA THR A 32 -20.12 2.75 8.81
C THR A 32 -19.49 1.63 7.99
N LEU A 33 -20.00 1.36 6.79
CA LEU A 33 -19.37 0.40 5.88
C LEU A 33 -17.99 0.88 5.43
N ALA A 34 -17.80 2.18 5.20
CA ALA A 34 -16.48 2.75 4.91
C ALA A 34 -15.50 2.57 6.08
N PHE A 35 -15.92 2.86 7.32
CA PHE A 35 -15.09 2.59 8.49
C PHE A 35 -14.70 1.11 8.60
N ASN A 36 -15.66 0.20 8.45
CA ASN A 36 -15.41 -1.23 8.51
C ASN A 36 -14.52 -1.70 7.36
N GLY A 37 -14.68 -1.12 6.16
CA GLY A 37 -13.81 -1.35 5.01
C GLY A 37 -12.37 -0.93 5.29
N LEU A 38 -12.15 0.20 5.97
CA LEU A 38 -10.82 0.60 6.40
C LEU A 38 -10.24 -0.41 7.40
N VAL A 39 -10.98 -0.76 8.47
CA VAL A 39 -10.52 -1.73 9.47
C VAL A 39 -10.11 -3.06 8.82
N MET A 40 -10.92 -3.55 7.88
CA MET A 40 -10.61 -4.72 7.07
C MET A 40 -9.36 -4.53 6.18
N SER A 41 -9.19 -3.36 5.56
CA SER A 41 -8.02 -3.07 4.73
C SER A 41 -6.74 -2.98 5.56
N TYR A 42 -6.79 -2.28 6.70
CA TYR A 42 -5.66 -2.13 7.60
C TYR A 42 -5.29 -3.45 8.28
N SER A 43 -6.26 -4.31 8.58
CA SER A 43 -5.99 -5.65 9.10
C SER A 43 -5.13 -6.49 8.15
N ALA A 44 -5.27 -6.29 6.84
CA ALA A 44 -4.47 -6.99 5.84
C ALA A 44 -2.96 -6.78 6.04
N TYR A 45 -2.56 -5.65 6.64
CA TYR A 45 -1.17 -5.34 6.99
C TYR A 45 -0.69 -6.01 8.28
N CYS A 46 -1.61 -6.52 9.10
CA CYS A 46 -1.30 -7.15 10.38
C CYS A 46 -1.02 -8.64 10.27
N PHE A 47 -1.20 -9.25 9.09
CA PHE A 47 -0.87 -10.65 8.86
C PHE A 47 0.60 -10.78 8.45
N PRO A 48 1.48 -11.38 9.29
CA PRO A 48 2.86 -11.64 8.91
C PRO A 48 2.96 -12.76 7.84
N GLU A 49 1.99 -13.67 7.81
CA GLU A 49 1.89 -14.83 6.90
C GLU A 49 0.40 -15.17 6.62
N PRO A 50 0.07 -16.03 5.64
CA PRO A 50 -1.27 -16.60 5.49
C PRO A 50 -1.74 -17.25 6.80
N THR A 51 -2.74 -16.65 7.44
CA THR A 51 -3.32 -17.18 8.69
C THR A 51 -4.66 -17.83 8.39
N SER A 52 -5.04 -18.86 9.15
CA SER A 52 -6.37 -19.46 9.09
C SER A 52 -7.37 -18.75 10.02
N THR A 53 -6.92 -17.72 10.75
CA THR A 53 -7.71 -17.04 11.79
C THR A 53 -7.49 -15.53 11.72
N TRP A 54 -8.59 -14.79 11.56
CA TRP A 54 -8.59 -13.33 11.70
C TRP A 54 -8.94 -12.97 13.14
N SER A 55 -8.06 -12.26 13.83
CA SER A 55 -8.20 -11.92 15.24
C SER A 55 -8.06 -10.42 15.45
N CYS A 56 -9.18 -9.76 15.67
CA CYS A 56 -9.19 -8.32 15.88
C CYS A 56 -9.34 -7.95 17.36
N PRO A 57 -8.65 -6.91 17.84
CA PRO A 57 -8.84 -6.40 19.19
C PRO A 57 -10.27 -5.90 19.38
N THR A 58 -10.95 -6.47 20.36
CA THR A 58 -12.34 -6.16 20.74
C THR A 58 -12.48 -5.93 22.24
N GLU A 59 -11.35 -5.92 22.98
CA GLU A 59 -11.37 -5.88 24.44
C GLU A 59 -11.71 -4.49 24.98
N ASN A 60 -11.40 -3.44 24.21
CA ASN A 60 -11.70 -2.05 24.58
C ASN A 60 -12.46 -1.32 23.48
N GLU A 61 -13.28 -0.33 23.86
CA GLU A 61 -13.95 0.59 22.92
C GLU A 61 -12.97 1.45 22.10
N ASN A 62 -11.72 1.54 22.56
CA ASN A 62 -10.62 2.20 21.83
C ASN A 62 -10.03 1.31 20.72
N ASP A 63 -10.38 0.03 20.66
CA ASP A 63 -9.83 -0.91 19.67
C ASP A 63 -10.60 -0.82 18.35
N SER A 64 -9.91 -1.00 17.22
CA SER A 64 -10.52 -0.90 15.88
C SER A 64 -11.83 -1.68 15.70
N CYS A 65 -11.95 -2.90 16.25
CA CYS A 65 -13.18 -3.70 16.15
C CYS A 65 -14.13 -3.57 17.33
N GLY A 66 -13.64 -3.14 18.50
CA GLY A 66 -14.47 -2.79 19.65
C GLY A 66 -15.10 -1.40 19.54
N ASN A 67 -14.63 -0.58 18.59
CA ASN A 67 -15.07 0.78 18.38
C ASN A 67 -16.58 0.85 18.06
N PRO A 68 -17.36 1.73 18.73
CA PRO A 68 -18.78 1.91 18.46
C PRO A 68 -19.13 2.22 17.00
N GLN A 69 -18.25 2.91 16.27
CA GLN A 69 -18.43 3.24 14.85
C GLN A 69 -18.48 2.00 13.95
N SER A 70 -17.87 0.88 14.38
CA SER A 70 -17.97 -0.39 13.66
C SER A 70 -19.39 -0.95 13.68
N SER A 71 -20.28 -0.47 14.56
CA SER A 71 -21.62 -1.01 14.76
C SER A 71 -21.61 -2.53 15.01
N ASN A 72 -20.67 -3.00 15.84
CA ASN A 72 -20.48 -4.43 16.16
C ASN A 72 -20.18 -5.30 14.93
N PHE A 73 -19.54 -4.73 13.90
CA PHE A 73 -19.38 -5.43 12.63
C PHE A 73 -18.56 -6.71 12.76
N PHE A 74 -17.53 -6.66 13.59
CA PHE A 74 -16.56 -7.74 13.73
C PHE A 74 -16.84 -8.67 14.90
N THR A 75 -17.78 -8.33 15.78
CA THR A 75 -18.06 -9.09 17.01
C THR A 75 -19.10 -10.20 16.81
N SER A 76 -19.94 -10.08 15.77
CA SER A 76 -20.95 -11.10 15.45
C SER A 76 -21.16 -11.23 13.95
N GLY A 77 -21.16 -12.47 13.47
CA GLY A 77 -21.46 -12.81 12.07
C GLY A 77 -20.32 -12.60 11.08
N PHE A 78 -19.21 -11.97 11.48
CA PHE A 78 -18.02 -11.84 10.64
C PHE A 78 -17.23 -13.15 10.62
N ASN A 79 -17.01 -13.67 9.42
CA ASN A 79 -16.31 -14.92 9.20
C ASN A 79 -15.20 -14.73 8.16
N PHE A 80 -13.96 -14.91 8.59
CA PHE A 80 -12.82 -14.96 7.69
C PHE A 80 -12.76 -16.33 7.01
N ILE A 81 -12.66 -16.36 5.68
CA ILE A 81 -12.78 -17.59 4.89
C ILE A 81 -11.43 -18.01 4.33
N TYR A 82 -10.72 -17.09 3.71
CA TYR A 82 -9.55 -17.41 2.90
C TYR A 82 -8.57 -16.25 2.85
N GLN A 83 -7.28 -16.56 2.78
CA GLN A 83 -6.23 -15.59 2.53
C GLN A 83 -5.14 -16.23 1.67
N GLU A 84 -4.56 -15.43 0.79
CA GLU A 84 -3.41 -15.84 0.00
C GLU A 84 -2.50 -14.65 -0.29
N THR A 85 -1.21 -14.95 -0.39
CA THR A 85 -0.17 -14.00 -0.80
C THR A 85 0.37 -14.46 -2.15
N VAL A 86 0.32 -13.58 -3.14
CA VAL A 86 0.81 -13.81 -4.50
C VAL A 86 1.89 -12.76 -4.78
N SER A 87 3.13 -13.23 -4.91
CA SER A 87 4.31 -12.33 -4.88
C SER A 87 4.29 -11.45 -3.62
N ASP A 88 4.31 -10.12 -3.75
CA ASP A 88 4.27 -9.18 -2.61
C ASP A 88 2.84 -8.69 -2.31
N SER A 89 1.86 -9.11 -3.11
CA SER A 89 0.44 -8.76 -2.95
C SER A 89 -0.26 -9.77 -2.05
N LEU A 90 -1.11 -9.29 -1.15
CA LEU A 90 -1.94 -10.12 -0.27
C LEU A 90 -3.40 -9.76 -0.48
N PHE A 91 -4.26 -10.77 -0.50
CA PHE A 91 -5.70 -10.57 -0.43
C PHE A 91 -6.33 -11.58 0.53
N TYR A 92 -7.52 -11.26 1.00
CA TYR A 92 -8.33 -12.21 1.76
C TYR A 92 -9.82 -12.04 1.48
N VAL A 93 -10.58 -13.08 1.79
CA VAL A 93 -12.04 -13.16 1.64
C VAL A 93 -12.66 -13.36 3.01
N ALA A 94 -13.65 -12.54 3.32
CA ALA A 94 -14.50 -12.68 4.50
C ALA A 94 -15.98 -12.67 4.11
N GLN A 95 -16.84 -13.05 5.03
CA GLN A 95 -18.28 -13.06 4.87
C GLN A 95 -18.95 -12.52 6.12
N ARG A 96 -20.05 -11.78 5.94
CA ARG A 96 -20.96 -11.43 7.01
C ARG A 96 -22.39 -11.34 6.50
N ASP A 97 -23.31 -11.99 7.20
CA ASP A 97 -24.75 -11.95 6.94
C ASP A 97 -25.13 -12.19 5.46
N GLY A 98 -24.42 -13.12 4.80
CA GLY A 98 -24.64 -13.46 3.39
C GLY A 98 -23.99 -12.52 2.37
N ASN A 99 -23.28 -11.48 2.81
CA ASN A 99 -22.44 -10.64 1.96
C ASN A 99 -20.99 -11.08 2.07
N TYR A 100 -20.27 -10.99 0.95
CA TYR A 100 -18.85 -11.33 0.86
C TYR A 100 -18.00 -10.07 0.73
N TYR A 101 -16.81 -10.14 1.29
CA TYR A 101 -15.84 -9.05 1.31
C TYR A 101 -14.54 -9.58 0.72
N LEU A 102 -14.06 -8.94 -0.34
CA LEU A 102 -12.75 -9.18 -0.93
C LEU A 102 -11.84 -8.01 -0.60
N ILE A 103 -10.76 -8.28 0.14
CA ILE A 103 -9.87 -7.25 0.63
C ILE A 103 -8.51 -7.41 -0.02
N PHE A 104 -7.98 -6.31 -0.57
CA PHE A 104 -6.62 -6.21 -1.08
C PHE A 104 -5.75 -5.39 -0.14
N ARG A 105 -4.62 -5.97 0.28
CA ARG A 105 -3.56 -5.25 0.98
C ARG A 105 -2.84 -4.33 0.00
N GLY A 106 -2.47 -3.13 0.43
CA GLY A 106 -1.42 -2.38 -0.27
C GLY A 106 -0.02 -2.92 0.07
N THR A 107 1.02 -2.18 -0.30
CA THR A 107 2.38 -2.63 -0.04
C THR A 107 2.91 -2.10 1.29
N SER A 108 3.60 -2.96 2.06
CA SER A 108 4.39 -2.58 3.24
C SER A 108 5.64 -1.74 2.92
N ASN A 109 6.08 -1.71 1.66
CA ASN A 109 7.23 -0.95 1.19
C ASN A 109 6.92 -0.09 -0.04
N PHE A 110 5.88 0.74 0.12
CA PHE A 110 5.26 1.55 -0.93
C PHE A 110 6.23 2.45 -1.72
N VAL A 111 7.38 2.83 -1.16
CA VAL A 111 8.40 3.65 -1.85
C VAL A 111 9.06 2.88 -2.97
N ASN A 112 9.57 1.69 -2.66
CA ASN A 112 10.23 0.83 -3.63
C ASN A 112 9.21 0.37 -4.67
N ASP A 113 7.98 0.10 -4.24
CA ASP A 113 6.90 -0.30 -5.12
C ASP A 113 6.46 0.81 -6.07
N MET A 114 6.39 2.07 -5.64
CA MET A 114 6.11 3.19 -6.54
C MET A 114 7.20 3.40 -7.59
N GLU A 115 8.46 3.10 -7.26
CA GLU A 115 9.55 3.10 -8.23
C GLU A 115 9.47 1.90 -9.19
N ASP A 116 9.05 0.73 -8.70
CA ASP A 116 8.86 -0.50 -9.49
C ASP A 116 7.55 -0.50 -10.31
N LEU A 117 6.54 0.25 -9.88
CA LEU A 117 5.28 0.44 -10.57
C LEU A 117 5.50 1.36 -11.76
N ASP A 118 5.56 0.75 -12.93
CA ASP A 118 5.66 1.47 -14.20
C ASP A 118 4.38 2.29 -14.46
N PHE A 119 4.39 3.52 -13.96
CA PHE A 119 3.42 4.57 -14.26
C PHE A 119 3.76 5.29 -15.57
N THR A 120 4.98 5.11 -16.07
CA THR A 120 5.44 5.74 -17.32
C THR A 120 4.84 5.07 -18.55
N GLY A 121 4.48 3.79 -18.44
CA GLY A 121 3.81 3.02 -19.49
C GLY A 121 2.37 2.64 -19.13
N GLN A 122 1.54 2.55 -20.16
CA GLN A 122 0.17 2.05 -20.04
C GLN A 122 -0.07 0.89 -21.00
N THR A 123 -0.86 -0.08 -20.55
CA THR A 123 -1.31 -1.23 -21.34
C THR A 123 -2.79 -1.09 -21.65
N ALA A 124 -3.20 -1.54 -22.84
CA ALA A 124 -4.60 -1.55 -23.23
C ALA A 124 -5.43 -2.42 -22.28
N PHE A 125 -6.55 -1.89 -21.81
CA PHE A 125 -7.55 -2.62 -21.06
C PHE A 125 -8.70 -3.00 -22.00
N PRO A 126 -9.31 -4.19 -21.89
CA PRO A 126 -10.38 -4.59 -22.79
C PRO A 126 -11.58 -3.62 -22.74
N ASP A 127 -11.81 -2.89 -23.83
CA ASP A 127 -12.95 -1.99 -24.02
C ASP A 127 -13.50 -2.08 -25.45
N PRO A 128 -14.76 -1.64 -25.69
CA PRO A 128 -15.34 -1.68 -27.03
C PRO A 128 -14.62 -0.80 -28.06
N ASN A 129 -13.94 0.27 -27.63
CA ASN A 129 -13.35 1.29 -28.51
C ASN A 129 -11.84 1.15 -28.70
N GLY A 130 -11.16 0.29 -27.92
CA GLY A 130 -9.72 0.05 -27.99
C GLY A 130 -8.85 1.14 -27.34
N ASN A 131 -9.45 2.07 -26.59
CA ASN A 131 -8.76 3.27 -26.09
C ASN A 131 -8.51 3.25 -24.58
N ALA A 132 -9.25 2.42 -23.83
CA ALA A 132 -9.03 2.27 -22.40
C ALA A 132 -7.62 1.72 -22.12
N LYS A 133 -6.90 2.36 -21.22
CA LYS A 133 -5.56 1.95 -20.82
C LYS A 133 -5.37 2.11 -19.31
N VAL A 134 -4.59 1.20 -18.74
CA VAL A 134 -4.24 1.17 -17.32
C VAL A 134 -2.72 1.15 -17.15
N SER A 135 -2.21 1.55 -15.99
CA SER A 135 -0.77 1.44 -15.69
C SER A 135 -0.24 0.03 -15.96
N ASN A 136 0.94 -0.07 -16.58
CA ASN A 136 1.65 -1.33 -16.77
C ASN A 136 1.93 -2.06 -15.45
N GLY A 137 2.24 -1.31 -14.38
CA GLY A 137 2.47 -1.86 -13.05
C GLY A 137 1.22 -2.58 -12.52
N PHE A 138 0.10 -1.87 -12.46
CA PHE A 138 -1.16 -2.44 -11.97
C PHE A 138 -1.69 -3.56 -12.86
N HIS A 139 -1.60 -3.43 -14.19
CA HIS A 139 -2.00 -4.50 -15.10
C HIS A 139 -1.20 -5.77 -14.88
N ARG A 140 0.14 -5.67 -14.71
CA ARG A 140 1.00 -6.83 -14.46
C ARG A 140 0.74 -7.47 -13.10
N ALA A 141 0.43 -6.69 -12.07
CA ALA A 141 0.02 -7.26 -10.78
C ALA A 141 -1.28 -8.08 -10.93
N TRP A 142 -2.26 -7.55 -11.67
CA TRP A 142 -3.55 -8.22 -11.83
C TRP A 142 -3.52 -9.44 -12.76
N LYS A 143 -2.95 -9.30 -13.97
CA LYS A 143 -2.96 -10.32 -15.03
C LYS A 143 -1.63 -11.07 -15.20
N GLY A 144 -0.63 -10.77 -14.36
CA GLY A 144 0.70 -11.34 -14.45
C GLY A 144 1.55 -10.74 -15.58
N GLY A 145 2.85 -11.01 -15.56
CA GLY A 145 3.74 -10.59 -16.65
C GLY A 145 5.22 -10.53 -16.26
N PHE A 146 6.01 -10.01 -17.20
CA PHE A 146 7.47 -9.87 -17.04
C PHE A 146 7.87 -8.40 -16.93
N THR A 147 8.78 -8.09 -16.01
CA THR A 147 9.44 -6.77 -15.91
C THR A 147 10.78 -6.80 -16.64
N VAL A 148 11.13 -5.75 -17.37
CA VAL A 148 12.36 -5.73 -18.19
C VAL A 148 13.65 -5.52 -17.40
N ALA A 149 13.60 -4.94 -16.20
CA ALA A 149 14.79 -4.76 -15.36
C ALA A 149 14.46 -4.56 -13.86
N PRO A 150 15.03 -5.37 -12.94
CA PRO A 150 15.57 -6.72 -13.19
C PRO A 150 14.45 -7.64 -13.73
N PRO A 151 14.78 -8.73 -14.45
CA PRO A 151 13.81 -9.68 -14.94
C PRO A 151 13.11 -10.38 -13.76
N ARG A 152 11.90 -9.93 -13.42
CA ARG A 152 11.04 -10.53 -12.41
C ARG A 152 9.75 -10.97 -13.10
N TYR A 153 9.34 -12.20 -12.81
CA TYR A 153 8.01 -12.67 -13.17
C TYR A 153 7.07 -12.28 -12.04
N ILE A 154 6.04 -11.51 -12.36
CA ILE A 154 4.95 -11.19 -11.45
C ILE A 154 3.86 -12.20 -11.72
N TYR A 155 3.50 -12.98 -10.70
CA TYR A 155 2.40 -13.93 -10.78
C TYR A 155 1.07 -13.18 -10.87
N GLU A 156 0.14 -13.69 -11.67
CA GLU A 156 -1.17 -13.07 -11.80
C GLU A 156 -1.97 -13.19 -10.50
N LEU A 157 -2.48 -12.06 -10.00
CA LEU A 157 -3.35 -12.05 -8.80
C LEU A 157 -4.77 -12.52 -9.12
N ARG A 158 -5.25 -12.27 -10.35
CA ARG A 158 -6.63 -12.55 -10.74
C ARG A 158 -7.04 -13.99 -10.50
N LYS A 159 -6.23 -14.96 -10.97
CA LYS A 159 -6.62 -16.37 -10.90
C LYS A 159 -6.77 -16.87 -9.46
N PRO A 160 -5.79 -16.65 -8.55
CA PRO A 160 -5.94 -16.93 -7.13
C PRO A 160 -7.19 -16.31 -6.49
N VAL A 161 -7.49 -15.05 -6.83
CA VAL A 161 -8.70 -14.35 -6.34
C VAL A 161 -9.98 -15.06 -6.81
N MET A 162 -10.08 -15.41 -8.09
CA MET A 162 -11.24 -16.13 -8.62
C MET A 162 -11.41 -17.51 -7.96
N ASP A 163 -10.31 -18.23 -7.77
CA ASP A 163 -10.31 -19.54 -7.12
C ASP A 163 -10.77 -19.41 -5.65
N ALA A 164 -10.33 -18.36 -4.93
CA ALA A 164 -10.73 -18.07 -3.56
C ALA A 164 -12.21 -17.67 -3.42
N LEU A 165 -12.71 -16.81 -4.32
CA LEU A 165 -14.13 -16.44 -4.34
C LEU A 165 -15.02 -17.64 -4.67
N SER A 166 -14.59 -18.49 -5.62
CA SER A 166 -15.29 -19.75 -5.91
C SER A 166 -15.26 -20.70 -4.71
N TYR A 167 -14.14 -20.79 -3.99
CA TYR A 167 -14.02 -21.60 -2.78
C TYR A 167 -14.93 -21.10 -1.65
N ALA A 168 -15.06 -19.77 -1.50
CA ALA A 168 -15.96 -19.15 -0.54
C ALA A 168 -17.45 -19.29 -0.89
N GLY A 169 -17.76 -19.80 -2.09
CA GLY A 169 -19.12 -19.97 -2.58
C GLY A 169 -19.76 -18.70 -3.12
N VAL A 170 -18.96 -17.70 -3.50
CA VAL A 170 -19.46 -16.47 -4.12
C VAL A 170 -19.94 -16.77 -5.54
N ASP A 171 -21.15 -16.30 -5.85
CA ASP A 171 -21.77 -16.43 -7.17
C ASP A 171 -22.34 -15.10 -7.68
N SER A 172 -23.02 -15.13 -8.83
CA SER A 172 -23.62 -13.95 -9.45
C SER A 172 -24.82 -13.34 -8.71
N ASN A 173 -25.32 -13.97 -7.65
CA ASN A 173 -26.39 -13.45 -6.80
C ASN A 173 -25.87 -12.93 -5.45
N SER A 174 -24.62 -13.25 -5.13
CA SER A 174 -23.97 -12.85 -3.89
C SER A 174 -23.64 -11.36 -3.92
N GLY A 175 -23.89 -10.65 -2.81
CA GLY A 175 -23.38 -9.29 -2.64
C GLY A 175 -21.87 -9.34 -2.40
N LEU A 176 -21.09 -8.63 -3.21
CA LEU A 176 -19.63 -8.62 -3.12
C LEU A 176 -19.13 -7.19 -2.87
N THR A 177 -18.53 -6.96 -1.71
CA THR A 177 -17.86 -5.71 -1.39
C THR A 177 -16.35 -5.87 -1.59
N ILE A 178 -15.77 -5.10 -2.50
CA ILE A 178 -14.35 -5.11 -2.82
C ILE A 178 -13.70 -3.90 -2.15
N VAL A 179 -12.65 -4.14 -1.38
CA VAL A 179 -12.03 -3.13 -0.53
C VAL A 179 -10.52 -3.13 -0.70
N GLY A 180 -9.91 -1.95 -0.69
CA GLY A 180 -8.44 -1.87 -0.67
C GLY A 180 -7.89 -0.50 -0.33
N HIS A 181 -6.75 -0.49 0.36
CA HIS A 181 -6.00 0.71 0.69
C HIS A 181 -4.73 0.81 -0.16
N SER A 182 -4.35 2.03 -0.57
CA SER A 182 -3.12 2.30 -1.30
C SER A 182 -3.05 1.49 -2.62
N PHE A 183 -1.97 0.74 -2.87
CA PHE A 183 -1.87 -0.23 -3.96
C PHE A 183 -3.06 -1.22 -4.01
N GLY A 184 -3.59 -1.63 -2.85
CA GLY A 184 -4.78 -2.47 -2.76
C GLY A 184 -6.03 -1.80 -3.33
N GLY A 185 -6.11 -0.46 -3.26
CA GLY A 185 -7.18 0.32 -3.90
C GLY A 185 -7.15 0.23 -5.42
N ALA A 186 -5.95 0.25 -6.02
CA ALA A 186 -5.79 0.03 -7.45
C ALA A 186 -6.23 -1.38 -7.86
N MET A 187 -5.87 -2.41 -7.07
CA MET A 187 -6.33 -3.79 -7.30
C MET A 187 -7.83 -3.94 -7.13
N ALA A 188 -8.43 -3.31 -6.12
CA ALA A 188 -9.88 -3.28 -5.92
C ALA A 188 -10.62 -2.64 -7.11
N THR A 189 -10.08 -1.56 -7.66
CA THR A 189 -10.61 -0.90 -8.86
C THR A 189 -10.57 -1.84 -10.07
N LEU A 190 -9.41 -2.48 -10.34
CA LEU A 190 -9.27 -3.43 -11.45
C LEU A 190 -10.17 -4.66 -11.29
N ALA A 191 -10.27 -5.21 -10.08
CA ALA A 191 -11.15 -6.34 -9.79
C ALA A 191 -12.62 -5.99 -10.05
N SER A 192 -13.06 -4.81 -9.60
CA SER A 192 -14.46 -4.35 -9.75
C SER A 192 -14.87 -4.30 -11.22
N ILE A 193 -14.06 -3.68 -12.08
CA ILE A 193 -14.38 -3.59 -13.51
C ILE A 193 -14.22 -4.92 -14.25
N ASP A 194 -13.20 -5.71 -13.92
CA ASP A 194 -12.97 -7.03 -14.54
C ASP A 194 -14.14 -7.98 -14.25
N PHE A 195 -14.65 -7.99 -13.01
CA PHE A 195 -15.80 -8.81 -12.61
C PHE A 195 -17.13 -8.30 -13.17
N ALA A 196 -17.31 -6.98 -13.27
CA ALA A 196 -18.49 -6.37 -13.88
C ALA A 196 -18.56 -6.68 -15.39
N LEU A 197 -17.42 -6.61 -16.10
CA LEU A 197 -17.35 -6.93 -17.53
C LEU A 197 -17.59 -8.42 -17.81
N SER A 198 -17.08 -9.31 -16.97
CA SER A 198 -17.27 -10.76 -17.15
C SER A 198 -18.63 -11.27 -16.66
N ASN A 199 -19.36 -10.47 -15.86
CA ASN A 199 -20.56 -10.89 -15.14
C ASN A 199 -20.31 -12.09 -14.21
N ASP A 200 -19.09 -12.20 -13.67
CA ASP A 200 -18.69 -13.31 -12.80
C ASP A 200 -19.39 -13.24 -11.43
N TYR A 201 -19.71 -12.05 -10.92
CA TYR A 201 -20.24 -11.82 -9.56
C TYR A 201 -21.38 -10.80 -9.49
N GLY A 202 -22.23 -10.97 -8.47
CA GLY A 202 -23.40 -10.15 -8.17
C GLY A 202 -23.09 -8.88 -7.40
N PRO A 203 -24.09 -8.02 -7.13
CA PRO A 203 -23.95 -6.58 -6.89
C PRO A 203 -22.63 -6.17 -6.24
N ILE A 204 -21.77 -5.50 -7.02
CA ILE A 204 -20.43 -5.10 -6.60
C ILE A 204 -20.51 -3.74 -5.91
N THR A 205 -19.99 -3.69 -4.69
CA THR A 205 -19.75 -2.46 -3.93
C THR A 205 -18.24 -2.29 -3.80
N THR A 206 -17.71 -1.08 -4.02
CA THR A 206 -16.27 -0.83 -4.03
C THR A 206 -15.93 0.29 -3.07
N TYR A 207 -14.99 0.04 -2.15
CA TYR A 207 -14.43 1.06 -1.27
C TYR A 207 -12.91 1.05 -1.37
N THR A 208 -12.34 2.16 -1.82
CA THR A 208 -10.88 2.33 -1.85
C THR A 208 -10.44 3.46 -0.93
N TYR A 209 -9.26 3.33 -0.32
CA TYR A 209 -8.69 4.34 0.58
C TYR A 209 -7.32 4.73 0.08
N GLY A 210 -7.09 6.01 -0.17
CA GLY A 210 -5.79 6.48 -0.67
C GLY A 210 -5.38 5.84 -1.99
N SER A 211 -6.34 5.44 -2.84
CA SER A 211 -6.02 4.77 -4.10
C SER A 211 -5.37 5.73 -5.09
N PRO A 212 -4.26 5.36 -5.75
CA PRO A 212 -3.72 6.11 -6.87
C PRO A 212 -4.67 6.04 -8.09
N ARG A 213 -4.42 6.89 -9.09
CA ARG A 213 -5.09 6.80 -10.40
C ARG A 213 -4.65 5.52 -11.12
N VAL A 214 -5.60 4.80 -11.72
CA VAL A 214 -5.37 3.46 -12.27
C VAL A 214 -5.18 3.46 -13.78
N GLY A 215 -5.93 4.30 -14.50
CA GLY A 215 -5.96 4.33 -15.96
C GLY A 215 -6.27 5.72 -16.53
N ASN A 216 -6.41 5.80 -17.86
CA ASN A 216 -6.72 7.04 -18.57
C ASN A 216 -8.22 7.40 -18.52
N GLU A 217 -8.59 8.54 -19.13
CA GLU A 217 -9.99 9.01 -19.22
C GLU A 217 -10.92 7.97 -19.89
N ASP A 218 -10.45 7.25 -20.92
CA ASP A 218 -11.26 6.18 -21.53
C ASP A 218 -11.51 5.00 -20.56
N PHE A 219 -10.54 4.67 -19.70
CA PHE A 219 -10.71 3.67 -18.64
C PHE A 219 -11.67 4.16 -17.55
N GLU A 220 -11.60 5.42 -17.16
CA GLU A 220 -12.59 6.06 -16.27
C GLU A 220 -14.00 5.91 -16.85
N VAL A 221 -14.22 6.33 -18.09
CA VAL A 221 -15.55 6.27 -18.72
C VAL A 221 -16.03 4.83 -18.81
N LEU A 222 -15.15 3.88 -19.14
CA LEU A 222 -15.49 2.46 -19.12
C LEU A 222 -15.91 2.00 -17.72
N PHE A 223 -15.16 2.39 -16.69
CA PHE A 223 -15.47 2.04 -15.31
C PHE A 223 -16.83 2.61 -14.89
N ASP A 224 -17.02 3.91 -15.05
CA ASP A 224 -18.20 4.64 -14.60
C ASP A 224 -19.49 4.21 -15.32
N THR A 225 -19.36 3.62 -16.52
CA THR A 225 -20.50 3.08 -17.28
C THR A 225 -20.77 1.59 -17.05
N THR A 226 -19.82 0.86 -16.48
CA THR A 226 -19.91 -0.60 -16.31
C THR A 226 -20.11 -1.00 -14.84
N VAL A 227 -19.39 -0.35 -13.92
CA VAL A 227 -19.53 -0.53 -12.47
C VAL A 227 -20.65 0.37 -11.97
N ASN A 228 -21.40 -0.09 -10.97
CA ASN A 228 -22.41 0.73 -10.32
C ASN A 228 -21.74 1.84 -9.48
N ILE A 229 -21.63 3.04 -10.04
CA ILE A 229 -21.00 4.19 -9.37
C ILE A 229 -21.75 4.65 -8.11
N GLU A 230 -23.00 4.25 -7.93
CA GLU A 230 -23.79 4.52 -6.70
C GLU A 230 -23.26 3.74 -5.49
N THR A 231 -22.51 2.66 -5.74
CA THR A 231 -21.90 1.80 -4.71
C THR A 231 -20.38 1.73 -4.84
N SER A 232 -19.75 2.66 -5.56
CA SER A 232 -18.29 2.73 -5.74
C SER A 232 -17.72 4.06 -5.24
N TYR A 233 -16.91 3.99 -4.18
CA TYR A 233 -16.38 5.13 -3.47
C TYR A 233 -14.85 5.07 -3.34
N ARG A 234 -14.20 6.17 -3.72
CA ARG A 234 -12.79 6.45 -3.42
C ARG A 234 -12.73 7.41 -2.24
N VAL A 235 -12.32 6.92 -1.09
CA VAL A 235 -12.12 7.71 0.12
C VAL A 235 -10.71 8.31 0.10
N VAL A 236 -10.62 9.64 0.18
CA VAL A 236 -9.36 10.39 0.22
C VAL A 236 -9.29 11.15 1.53
N ASN A 237 -8.19 10.97 2.29
CA ASN A 237 -8.01 11.67 3.55
C ASN A 237 -7.21 12.96 3.38
N TYR A 238 -7.80 14.09 3.73
CA TYR A 238 -7.13 15.39 3.86
C TYR A 238 -6.15 15.68 2.72
N GLU A 239 -4.84 15.80 3.02
CA GLU A 239 -3.74 16.05 2.08
C GLU A 239 -2.96 14.75 1.75
N ASP A 240 -3.63 13.59 1.71
CA ASP A 240 -3.02 12.35 1.24
C ASP A 240 -2.50 12.53 -0.18
N THR A 241 -1.19 12.36 -0.35
CA THR A 241 -0.48 12.60 -1.62
C THR A 241 -0.72 11.50 -2.65
N ILE A 242 -1.09 10.29 -2.24
CA ILE A 242 -1.11 9.12 -3.12
C ILE A 242 -2.25 9.14 -4.14
N PRO A 243 -3.48 9.55 -3.79
CA PRO A 243 -4.53 9.79 -4.77
C PRO A 243 -4.14 10.78 -5.87
N HIS A 244 -3.19 11.67 -5.63
CA HIS A 244 -2.75 12.62 -6.65
C HIS A 244 -1.69 12.04 -7.60
N LEU A 245 -1.36 10.76 -7.46
CA LEU A 245 -0.41 10.02 -8.29
C LEU A 245 -1.08 8.88 -9.06
N PRO A 246 -0.61 8.55 -10.27
CA PRO A 246 0.25 9.38 -11.11
C PRO A 246 -0.44 10.72 -11.46
N LEU A 247 0.34 11.76 -11.78
CA LEU A 247 -0.23 13.06 -12.17
C LEU A 247 -1.08 12.93 -13.45
N PRO A 248 -2.15 13.75 -13.64
CA PRO A 248 -3.08 13.57 -14.75
C PRO A 248 -2.46 13.64 -16.15
N ALA A 249 -1.48 14.54 -16.32
CA ALA A 249 -0.62 14.60 -17.49
C ALA A 249 0.81 14.27 -17.07
N PHE A 250 1.28 13.08 -17.43
CA PHE A 250 2.60 12.60 -17.06
C PHE A 250 3.65 12.99 -18.11
N THR A 251 3.93 14.28 -18.32
CA THR A 251 5.10 14.71 -19.12
C THR A 251 6.36 14.77 -18.25
N LEU A 252 6.61 13.74 -17.44
CA LEU A 252 7.87 13.51 -16.73
C LEU A 252 8.59 12.37 -17.45
N PHE A 253 9.87 12.57 -17.78
CA PHE A 253 10.70 11.61 -18.52
C PHE A 253 10.27 11.30 -19.97
N GLY A 254 9.41 12.12 -20.58
CA GLY A 254 9.04 12.01 -22.01
C GLY A 254 7.98 10.96 -22.33
N SER A 255 7.18 10.55 -21.34
CA SER A 255 6.00 9.69 -21.56
C SER A 255 4.77 10.51 -21.97
N ASP A 256 3.88 9.89 -22.76
CA ASP A 256 2.57 10.43 -23.17
C ASP A 256 1.41 9.81 -22.34
N ALA A 257 1.71 9.17 -21.21
CA ALA A 257 0.71 8.54 -20.36
C ALA A 257 -0.20 9.59 -19.71
N THR A 258 -1.51 9.31 -19.70
CA THR A 258 -2.53 10.15 -19.05
C THR A 258 -3.30 9.33 -18.03
N TYR A 259 -3.62 9.94 -16.90
CA TYR A 259 -4.30 9.25 -15.81
C TYR A 259 -5.49 10.07 -15.33
N SER A 260 -6.60 9.39 -15.07
CA SER A 260 -7.80 9.96 -14.48
C SER A 260 -8.32 9.04 -13.39
N HIS A 261 -9.04 9.63 -12.44
CA HIS A 261 -9.74 8.85 -11.42
C HIS A 261 -11.09 8.38 -11.92
N VAL A 262 -11.54 7.24 -11.39
CA VAL A 262 -12.94 6.81 -11.50
C VAL A 262 -13.82 7.58 -10.51
N SER A 263 -15.11 7.70 -10.78
CA SER A 263 -16.08 8.24 -9.82
C SER A 263 -16.43 7.17 -8.76
N THR A 264 -16.92 7.48 -7.56
CA THR A 264 -17.16 8.75 -6.87
C THR A 264 -16.06 9.01 -5.83
N GLU A 265 -15.66 10.28 -5.62
CA GLU A 265 -14.76 10.64 -4.51
C GLU A 265 -15.53 11.01 -3.23
N VAL A 266 -15.01 10.56 -2.09
CA VAL A 266 -15.41 10.99 -0.75
C VAL A 266 -14.18 11.55 -0.05
N TRP A 267 -14.14 12.87 0.09
CA TRP A 267 -13.00 13.56 0.65
C TRP A 267 -13.22 13.88 2.12
N LEU A 268 -12.41 13.28 2.99
CA LEU A 268 -12.36 13.57 4.43
C LEU A 268 -11.57 14.87 4.62
N TYR A 269 -12.24 16.00 4.51
CA TYR A 269 -11.58 17.30 4.36
C TYR A 269 -11.14 17.93 5.68
N ASP A 270 -11.65 17.44 6.82
CA ASP A 270 -11.26 17.88 8.15
C ASP A 270 -10.51 16.75 8.86
N TYR A 271 -9.23 16.97 9.11
CA TYR A 271 -8.39 16.00 9.79
C TYR A 271 -8.77 15.93 11.27
N SER A 272 -9.12 14.74 11.75
CA SER A 272 -9.46 14.47 13.15
C SER A 272 -8.65 13.30 13.69
N ASP A 273 -8.11 13.47 14.90
CA ASP A 273 -7.51 12.40 15.70
C ASP A 273 -8.55 11.74 16.65
N ASP A 274 -9.82 12.14 16.57
CA ASP A 274 -10.90 11.54 17.38
C ASP A 274 -11.47 10.29 16.69
N GLN A 275 -11.05 9.13 17.18
CA GLN A 275 -11.52 7.82 16.72
C GLN A 275 -12.97 7.50 17.12
N TYR A 276 -13.71 8.40 17.76
CA TYR A 276 -15.12 8.19 18.13
C TYR A 276 -16.10 8.93 17.25
N GLN A 277 -15.61 9.73 16.30
CA GLN A 277 -16.44 10.54 15.43
C GLN A 277 -16.13 10.24 13.97
N PHE A 278 -17.19 10.19 13.15
CA PHE A 278 -16.95 10.10 11.72
C PHE A 278 -16.34 11.42 11.26
N PRO A 279 -15.26 11.38 10.46
CA PRO A 279 -14.68 12.59 9.90
C PRO A 279 -15.73 13.32 9.05
N VAL A 280 -15.68 14.65 9.04
CA VAL A 280 -16.54 15.44 8.15
C VAL A 280 -16.03 15.26 6.73
N TYR A 281 -16.95 15.00 5.79
CA TYR A 281 -16.60 14.69 4.40
C TYR A 281 -17.40 15.49 3.38
N TYR A 282 -16.84 15.57 2.16
CA TYR A 282 -17.55 16.00 0.96
C TYR A 282 -17.67 14.84 -0.02
N GLU A 283 -18.85 14.67 -0.61
CA GLU A 283 -19.03 13.76 -1.74
C GLU A 283 -18.87 14.52 -3.06
N CYS A 284 -17.93 14.04 -3.89
CA CYS A 284 -17.71 14.50 -5.24
C CYS A 284 -18.09 13.40 -6.24
N PRO A 285 -19.32 13.45 -6.80
CA PRO A 285 -19.84 12.41 -7.68
C PRO A 285 -19.18 12.36 -9.06
N MET A 286 -18.45 13.40 -9.46
CA MET A 286 -17.73 13.43 -10.74
C MET A 286 -16.22 13.29 -10.49
N THR A 287 -15.50 12.83 -11.51
CA THR A 287 -14.05 12.77 -11.47
C THR A 287 -13.40 14.14 -11.24
N GLU A 288 -12.26 14.14 -10.53
CA GLU A 288 -11.32 15.27 -10.40
C GLU A 288 -11.95 16.63 -10.06
N GLN A 289 -12.99 16.66 -9.23
CA GLN A 289 -13.70 17.89 -8.92
C GLN A 289 -12.85 18.85 -8.06
N PRO A 290 -12.68 20.13 -8.46
CA PRO A 290 -11.87 21.10 -7.71
C PRO A 290 -12.39 21.46 -6.32
N ASN A 291 -13.61 21.06 -5.95
CA ASN A 291 -14.15 21.27 -4.61
C ASN A 291 -13.86 20.08 -3.66
N CYS A 292 -13.18 19.03 -4.12
CA CYS A 292 -12.66 17.94 -3.30
C CYS A 292 -11.12 17.93 -3.27
N SER A 293 -10.49 16.77 -3.05
CA SER A 293 -9.04 16.67 -2.85
C SER A 293 -8.25 17.22 -4.04
N THR A 294 -8.76 17.14 -5.27
CA THR A 294 -8.10 17.70 -6.47
C THR A 294 -7.84 19.20 -6.36
N GLY A 295 -8.72 19.96 -5.69
CA GLY A 295 -8.52 21.40 -5.45
C GLY A 295 -7.73 21.71 -4.20
N SER A 296 -7.53 20.74 -3.31
CA SER A 296 -6.63 20.89 -2.18
C SER A 296 -5.21 21.03 -2.72
N SER A 297 -4.53 22.12 -2.37
CA SER A 297 -3.15 22.33 -2.80
C SER A 297 -2.25 21.37 -2.03
N VAL A 298 -2.04 20.14 -2.54
CA VAL A 298 -1.01 19.25 -2.01
C VAL A 298 0.32 20.00 -2.11
N PRO A 299 0.94 20.37 -0.99
CA PRO A 299 2.10 21.22 -1.03
C PRO A 299 3.34 20.37 -1.35
N TRP A 300 3.48 19.98 -2.62
CA TRP A 300 4.57 19.11 -3.11
C TRP A 300 5.98 19.62 -2.75
N ALA A 301 6.12 20.92 -2.48
CA ALA A 301 7.38 21.55 -2.07
C ALA A 301 7.65 21.51 -0.55
N GLN A 302 6.73 20.97 0.27
CA GLN A 302 6.84 20.92 1.74
C GLN A 302 7.23 19.55 2.29
N PHE A 303 7.33 18.51 1.45
CA PHE A 303 7.72 17.18 1.90
C PHE A 303 9.25 17.03 1.88
N ASP A 304 9.85 17.13 3.07
CA ASP A 304 11.30 16.97 3.25
C ASP A 304 11.77 15.50 3.23
N ASN A 305 10.83 14.55 3.36
CA ASN A 305 11.07 13.11 3.39
C ASN A 305 9.80 12.30 3.09
N MET A 306 9.96 11.00 2.87
CA MET A 306 8.86 10.09 2.58
C MET A 306 7.86 9.93 3.74
N ASP A 307 8.30 10.04 4.99
CA ASP A 307 7.36 9.96 6.12
C ASP A 307 6.33 11.10 6.08
N SER A 308 6.75 12.27 5.57
CA SER A 308 5.86 13.41 5.37
C SER A 308 4.89 13.18 4.19
N VAL A 309 5.37 12.59 3.08
CA VAL A 309 4.54 12.19 1.93
C VAL A 309 3.45 11.19 2.36
N MET A 310 3.83 10.25 3.23
CA MET A 310 2.97 9.14 3.67
C MET A 310 2.14 9.48 4.92
N TYR A 311 2.27 10.68 5.47
CA TYR A 311 1.68 11.02 6.77
C TYR A 311 0.16 10.86 6.78
N TYR A 312 -0.54 11.55 5.87
CA TYR A 312 -1.99 11.43 5.74
C TYR A 312 -2.40 10.14 5.04
N HIS A 313 -1.54 9.60 4.17
CA HIS A 313 -1.80 8.32 3.50
C HIS A 313 -1.96 7.16 4.49
N ARG A 314 -1.19 7.15 5.58
CA ARG A 314 -1.26 6.11 6.62
C ARG A 314 -2.34 6.37 7.67
N ARG A 315 -3.10 7.47 7.55
CA ARG A 315 -4.05 7.91 8.58
C ARG A 315 -5.43 8.09 8.00
N TYR A 316 -6.36 7.23 8.37
CA TYR A 316 -7.75 7.29 7.92
C TYR A 316 -8.66 7.01 9.11
N PHE A 317 -9.75 7.75 9.26
CA PHE A 317 -10.69 7.61 10.39
C PHE A 317 -9.98 7.61 11.76
N ALA A 318 -9.00 8.51 11.94
CA ALA A 318 -8.14 8.62 13.13
C ALA A 318 -7.25 7.39 13.45
N PHE A 319 -7.25 6.35 12.62
CA PHE A 319 -6.32 5.24 12.76
C PHE A 319 -5.02 5.48 12.01
N ASP A 320 -3.89 5.25 12.68
CA ASP A 320 -2.57 5.24 12.07
C ASP A 320 -2.13 3.80 11.76
N LEU A 321 -1.91 3.51 10.49
CA LEU A 321 -1.48 2.20 9.99
C LEU A 321 -0.22 1.67 10.70
N LEU A 322 0.70 2.55 11.11
CA LEU A 322 1.94 2.13 11.80
C LEU A 322 1.68 1.54 13.18
N THR A 323 0.65 2.04 13.88
CA THR A 323 0.27 1.57 15.21
C THR A 323 -0.94 0.66 15.19
N PHE A 324 -1.64 0.55 14.06
CA PHE A 324 -2.90 -0.17 13.94
C PHE A 324 -2.80 -1.63 14.40
N CYS A 325 -1.71 -2.31 14.06
CA CYS A 325 -1.51 -3.72 14.39
C CYS A 325 -1.11 -3.97 15.85
N SER A 326 -0.87 -2.93 16.66
CA SER A 326 -0.40 -3.08 18.05
C SER A 326 -1.36 -3.86 18.97
N GLY A 327 -2.66 -3.89 18.65
CA GLY A 327 -3.68 -4.69 19.36
C GLY A 327 -4.06 -6.01 18.69
N TRP A 328 -3.56 -6.30 17.48
CA TRP A 328 -3.95 -7.48 16.70
C TRP A 328 -3.22 -8.73 17.19
N ASN A 329 -3.89 -9.47 18.08
CA ASN A 329 -3.43 -10.68 18.77
C ASN A 329 -2.02 -10.60 19.39
N SER A 330 -2.02 -10.67 20.72
CA SER A 330 -0.90 -10.79 21.67
C SER A 330 -0.09 -12.10 21.55
N GLY A 331 0.29 -12.45 20.32
CA GLY A 331 1.14 -13.59 19.95
C GLY A 331 1.95 -13.33 18.68
N LEU A 332 1.82 -12.15 18.07
CA LEU A 332 2.89 -11.57 17.27
C LEU A 332 4.01 -11.25 18.25
N GLU A 333 4.94 -12.18 18.44
CA GLU A 333 6.30 -11.72 18.70
C GLU A 333 6.57 -10.69 17.61
N GLU A 334 6.99 -9.50 18.05
CA GLU A 334 7.69 -8.54 17.21
C GLU A 334 8.40 -9.30 16.08
N LEU A 335 8.36 -8.79 14.85
CA LEU A 335 9.48 -9.06 13.95
C LEU A 335 10.72 -8.54 14.67
N GLN A 336 11.29 -9.34 15.59
CA GLN A 336 12.30 -8.88 16.51
C GLN A 336 13.49 -8.56 15.64
N HIS A 337 13.84 -7.28 15.68
CA HIS A 337 15.09 -6.84 15.13
C HIS A 337 16.18 -7.64 15.83
N PRO A 338 17.16 -8.21 15.12
CA PRO A 338 18.23 -8.91 15.80
C PRO A 338 18.93 -7.91 16.72
N THR A 339 19.03 -8.24 18.00
CA THR A 339 19.72 -7.39 18.97
C THR A 339 21.19 -7.37 18.60
N ILE A 340 21.74 -6.17 18.39
CA ILE A 340 23.14 -5.99 17.99
C ILE A 340 23.96 -5.60 19.21
N SER A 341 24.85 -6.49 19.65
CA SER A 341 25.84 -6.20 20.67
C SER A 341 27.19 -5.94 20.02
N LEU A 342 27.78 -4.77 20.28
CA LEU A 342 29.12 -4.44 19.81
C LEU A 342 30.10 -4.45 20.98
N ASN A 343 31.14 -5.27 20.88
CA ASN A 343 32.22 -5.31 21.86
C ASN A 343 33.53 -4.80 21.23
N ILE A 344 34.05 -3.72 21.81
CA ILE A 344 35.37 -3.19 21.42
C ILE A 344 36.44 -4.07 22.08
N THR A 345 37.13 -4.84 21.26
CA THR A 345 38.08 -5.85 21.76
C THR A 345 39.49 -5.30 21.95
N ARG A 346 39.89 -4.30 21.16
CA ARG A 346 41.24 -3.71 21.22
C ARG A 346 41.32 -2.35 20.54
N HIS A 347 42.09 -1.44 21.12
CA HIS A 347 42.60 -0.22 20.46
C HIS A 347 44.10 -0.32 20.23
N TRP A 348 44.60 0.21 19.11
CA TRP A 348 46.03 0.24 18.79
C TRP A 348 46.36 1.35 17.78
N ILE A 349 47.64 1.71 17.66
CA ILE A 349 48.12 2.82 16.81
C ILE A 349 49.09 2.29 15.76
N ALA A 350 48.91 2.68 14.51
CA ALA A 350 49.90 2.47 13.45
C ALA A 350 49.88 3.61 12.43
N GLY A 351 51.05 3.98 11.91
CA GLY A 351 51.15 5.03 10.89
C GLY A 351 50.60 6.41 11.30
N GLY A 352 50.50 6.69 12.60
CA GLY A 352 49.93 7.94 13.13
C GLY A 352 48.40 7.96 13.29
N TYR A 353 47.72 6.84 13.05
CA TYR A 353 46.26 6.71 13.14
C TYR A 353 45.83 5.72 14.24
N ASN A 354 44.67 5.98 14.85
CA ASN A 354 44.10 5.15 15.92
C ASN A 354 43.10 4.13 15.34
N TYR A 355 43.37 2.85 15.55
CA TYR A 355 42.53 1.76 15.09
C TYR A 355 41.75 1.13 16.23
N THR A 356 40.53 0.69 15.92
CA THR A 356 39.66 -0.03 16.84
C THR A 356 39.21 -1.33 16.21
N ASN A 357 39.40 -2.44 16.92
CA ASN A 357 38.88 -3.75 16.54
C ASN A 357 37.54 -3.97 17.25
N VAL A 358 36.51 -4.29 16.46
CA VAL A 358 35.15 -4.52 16.93
C VAL A 358 34.77 -5.96 16.62
N VAL A 359 34.23 -6.66 17.62
CA VAL A 359 33.51 -7.92 17.44
C VAL A 359 32.05 -7.62 17.77
N GLY A 360 31.17 -7.90 16.83
CA GLY A 360 29.73 -7.73 17.01
C GLY A 360 29.01 -9.06 16.97
N THR A 361 27.91 -9.14 17.70
CA THR A 361 27.00 -10.29 17.69
C THR A 361 25.62 -9.79 17.31
N LEU A 362 24.99 -10.47 16.35
CA LEU A 362 23.58 -10.34 16.01
C LEU A 362 22.85 -11.52 16.63
N THR A 363 21.94 -11.27 17.56
CA THR A 363 21.16 -12.32 18.22
C THR A 363 19.73 -12.28 17.71
N ASN A 364 19.20 -13.41 17.25
CA ASN A 364 17.77 -13.54 16.99
C ASN A 364 17.04 -14.00 18.26
N GLU A 365 16.42 -13.05 18.95
CA GLU A 365 15.67 -13.31 20.17
C GLU A 365 14.17 -13.63 19.88
N GLY A 366 13.73 -13.50 18.63
CA GLY A 366 12.36 -13.77 18.18
C GLY A 366 12.12 -15.20 17.68
N PRO A 367 10.91 -15.54 17.19
CA PRO A 367 10.49 -16.93 17.01
C PRO A 367 10.62 -17.41 15.56
N VAL A 368 10.99 -16.52 14.65
CA VAL A 368 11.11 -16.76 13.21
C VAL A 368 12.53 -16.47 12.75
N ASP A 369 12.95 -17.13 11.67
CA ASP A 369 14.25 -16.93 11.03
C ASP A 369 14.42 -15.49 10.51
N ILE A 370 15.58 -14.88 10.80
CA ILE A 370 15.94 -13.59 10.20
C ILE A 370 16.77 -13.84 8.94
N VAL A 371 16.21 -13.52 7.77
CA VAL A 371 16.83 -13.76 6.47
C VAL A 371 17.39 -12.45 5.89
N ASN A 372 18.68 -12.44 5.55
CA ASN A 372 19.35 -11.32 4.85
C ASN A 372 19.16 -9.91 5.47
N PRO A 373 19.38 -9.73 6.78
CA PRO A 373 19.13 -8.44 7.41
C PRO A 373 20.09 -7.36 6.90
N VAL A 374 19.59 -6.13 6.78
CA VAL A 374 20.38 -4.97 6.32
C VAL A 374 20.51 -3.93 7.43
N PHE A 375 21.73 -3.46 7.66
CA PHE A 375 22.03 -2.51 8.73
C PHE A 375 22.74 -1.25 8.22
N LYS A 376 22.45 -0.10 8.81
CA LYS A 376 23.27 1.12 8.70
C LYS A 376 24.01 1.39 10.00
N SER A 377 25.18 1.99 9.93
CA SER A 377 25.94 2.43 11.10
C SER A 377 25.80 3.95 11.31
N ASN A 378 25.69 4.40 12.55
CA ASN A 378 25.77 5.82 12.92
C ASN A 378 26.88 6.05 13.97
N PRO A 379 27.88 6.92 13.71
CA PRO A 379 28.17 7.53 12.41
C PRO A 379 28.53 6.48 11.34
N ASN A 380 28.51 6.88 10.07
CA ASN A 380 28.83 5.99 8.96
C ASN A 380 30.27 5.45 9.07
N ILE A 381 30.44 4.13 9.19
CA ILE A 381 31.75 3.52 9.42
C ILE A 381 32.30 2.93 8.13
N VAL A 382 33.50 3.34 7.74
CA VAL A 382 34.26 2.67 6.68
C VAL A 382 35.23 1.67 7.33
N PRO A 383 35.10 0.35 7.08
CA PRO A 383 36.05 -0.61 7.60
C PRO A 383 37.39 -0.46 6.85
N VAL A 384 38.50 -0.56 7.58
CA VAL A 384 39.84 -0.39 7.00
C VAL A 384 40.56 -1.72 6.77
N ALA A 385 40.14 -2.79 7.45
CA ALA A 385 40.59 -4.16 7.20
C ALA A 385 39.73 -5.19 7.96
N GLY A 386 39.79 -6.45 7.51
CA GLY A 386 39.32 -7.61 8.28
C GLY A 386 37.82 -7.68 8.51
N VAL A 387 37.01 -7.42 7.47
CA VAL A 387 35.55 -7.55 7.56
C VAL A 387 35.16 -9.02 7.44
N TRP A 388 34.79 -9.62 8.56
CA TRP A 388 34.35 -11.01 8.65
C TRP A 388 32.88 -11.04 9.04
N GLY A 389 32.08 -11.82 8.31
CA GLY A 389 30.66 -11.98 8.56
C GLY A 389 29.77 -10.84 8.06
N LEU A 390 30.33 -9.69 7.68
CA LEU A 390 29.58 -8.61 7.02
C LEU A 390 30.15 -8.23 5.66
N THR A 391 29.27 -7.80 4.76
CA THR A 391 29.60 -7.25 3.44
C THR A 391 29.04 -5.83 3.35
N PRO A 392 29.91 -4.80 3.23
CA PRO A 392 29.44 -3.43 3.06
C PRO A 392 29.04 -3.16 1.60
N SER A 393 28.03 -2.32 1.44
CA SER A 393 27.64 -1.69 0.18
C SER A 393 27.34 -0.21 0.46
N THR A 394 27.63 0.69 -0.48
CA THR A 394 27.35 2.12 -0.28
C THR A 394 26.17 2.53 -1.12
N VAL A 395 25.15 3.11 -0.48
CA VAL A 395 23.95 3.65 -1.13
C VAL A 395 23.79 5.09 -0.68
N ASN A 396 23.80 6.04 -1.62
CA ASN A 396 23.67 7.48 -1.35
C ASN A 396 24.60 7.99 -0.23
N GLY A 397 25.85 7.52 -0.22
CA GLY A 397 26.85 7.92 0.78
C GLY A 397 26.70 7.27 2.16
N THR A 398 25.68 6.43 2.37
CA THR A 398 25.48 5.64 3.59
C THR A 398 25.95 4.20 3.36
N ILE A 399 26.67 3.60 4.32
CA ILE A 399 27.12 2.21 4.22
C ILE A 399 26.04 1.29 4.79
N HIS A 400 25.56 0.41 3.92
CA HIS A 400 24.66 -0.69 4.23
C HIS A 400 25.46 -1.96 4.42
N TRP A 401 25.27 -2.61 5.55
CA TRP A 401 25.92 -3.83 5.95
C TRP A 401 24.97 -5.00 5.81
N ARG A 402 25.43 -6.07 5.18
CA ARG A 402 24.69 -7.35 5.06
C ARG A 402 25.52 -8.49 5.60
N LEU A 403 24.89 -9.60 5.96
CA LEU A 403 25.61 -10.83 6.28
C LEU A 403 26.39 -11.33 5.06
N THR A 404 27.63 -11.77 5.27
CA THR A 404 28.46 -12.29 4.17
C THR A 404 27.98 -13.68 3.74
N PRO A 405 27.60 -13.89 2.46
CA PRO A 405 27.20 -15.20 1.96
C PRO A 405 28.31 -16.24 2.07
N VAL A 406 27.93 -17.48 2.41
CA VAL A 406 28.84 -18.63 2.46
C VAL A 406 28.46 -19.57 1.32
N ASN A 407 29.40 -19.86 0.41
CA ASN A 407 29.17 -20.68 -0.79
C ASN A 407 27.97 -20.23 -1.65
N GLY A 408 27.71 -18.92 -1.71
CA GLY A 408 26.61 -18.35 -2.50
C GLY A 408 25.23 -18.46 -1.84
N VAL A 409 25.14 -18.98 -0.61
CA VAL A 409 23.90 -19.02 0.17
C VAL A 409 23.86 -17.83 1.11
N THR A 410 22.74 -17.09 1.07
CA THR A 410 22.49 -15.96 1.96
C THR A 410 22.33 -16.46 3.39
N PRO A 411 23.05 -15.90 4.38
CA PRO A 411 22.98 -16.38 5.74
C PRO A 411 21.62 -16.07 6.37
N ILE A 412 21.16 -17.00 7.20
CA ILE A 412 19.94 -16.92 8.01
C ILE A 412 20.38 -16.92 9.48
N ILE A 413 19.67 -16.17 10.34
CA ILE A 413 19.84 -16.22 11.79
C ILE A 413 18.60 -16.92 12.39
N PRO A 414 18.65 -18.23 12.68
CA PRO A 414 17.54 -18.94 13.31
C PRO A 414 17.17 -18.43 14.70
N PRO A 415 15.94 -18.67 15.19
CA PRO A 415 15.52 -18.37 16.56
C PRO A 415 16.51 -18.88 17.61
N GLY A 416 16.86 -18.03 18.57
CA GLY A 416 17.78 -18.34 19.67
C GLY A 416 19.24 -18.52 19.25
N SER A 417 19.60 -18.16 18.02
CA SER A 417 20.97 -18.26 17.51
C SER A 417 21.66 -16.90 17.39
N GLU A 418 23.00 -16.96 17.31
CA GLU A 418 23.85 -15.79 17.21
C GLU A 418 24.69 -15.84 15.94
N TYR A 419 24.81 -14.68 15.27
CA TYR A 419 25.74 -14.48 14.17
C TYR A 419 26.84 -13.51 14.59
N VAL A 420 28.08 -13.99 14.59
CA VAL A 420 29.25 -13.20 15.01
C VAL A 420 29.95 -12.61 13.80
N PHE A 421 30.29 -11.33 13.89
CA PHE A 421 31.05 -10.61 12.88
C PHE A 421 32.17 -9.81 13.52
N ALA A 422 33.17 -9.44 12.73
CA ALA A 422 34.28 -8.62 13.19
C ALA A 422 34.76 -7.68 12.09
N PHE A 423 35.23 -6.50 12.49
CA PHE A 423 35.89 -5.56 11.59
C PHE A 423 36.83 -4.63 12.35
N THR A 424 37.75 -4.00 11.62
CA THR A 424 38.59 -2.91 12.13
C THR A 424 38.21 -1.62 11.44
N ASN A 425 38.10 -0.52 12.20
CA ASN A 425 37.96 0.83 11.66
C ASN A 425 39.07 1.76 12.20
N ASN A 426 39.24 2.90 11.54
CA ASN A 426 40.19 3.95 11.92
C ASN A 426 39.48 5.07 12.67
N SER A 427 38.82 4.75 13.79
CA SER A 427 38.26 5.76 14.69
C SER A 427 37.99 5.17 16.08
N THR A 428 38.10 6.01 17.11
CA THR A 428 37.81 5.67 18.51
C THR A 428 36.40 6.11 18.95
N ALA A 429 35.60 6.68 18.04
CA ALA A 429 34.23 7.07 18.33
C ALA A 429 33.37 5.85 18.72
N THR A 430 32.30 6.09 19.47
CA THR A 430 31.24 5.10 19.68
C THR A 430 30.34 5.05 18.46
N TYR A 431 29.79 3.88 18.15
CA TYR A 431 28.91 3.68 17.01
C TYR A 431 27.70 2.83 17.38
N SER A 432 26.61 3.00 16.65
CA SER A 432 25.43 2.15 16.71
C SER A 432 25.11 1.59 15.33
N PHE A 433 24.52 0.39 15.28
CA PHE A 433 23.93 -0.14 14.06
C PHE A 433 22.40 -0.10 14.19
N THR A 434 21.74 0.21 13.08
CA THR A 434 20.27 0.25 12.99
C THR A 434 19.85 -0.57 11.79
N ARG A 435 18.92 -1.51 11.99
CA ARG A 435 18.33 -2.28 10.88
C ARG A 435 17.49 -1.34 10.01
N ILE A 436 17.55 -1.54 8.70
CA ILE A 436 16.80 -0.72 7.73
C ILE A 436 15.88 -1.54 6.83
N GLN A 437 15.93 -2.88 6.95
CA GLN A 437 15.01 -3.85 6.36
C GLN A 437 15.20 -5.21 7.00
#